data_AF-A0A126ZWS6-F1
#
_entry.id   AF-A0A126ZWS6-F1
#
_cell.length_a   1.000
_cell.length_b   1.000
_cell.length_c   1.000
_cell.angle_alpha   90.00
_cell.angle_beta   90.00
_cell.angle_gamma   90.00
#
_symmetry.space_group_name_H-M   'P 1'
#
loop_
_entity.id
_entity.type
_entity.pdbx_description
1 polymer ?
#
loop_
_entity_poly.entity_id
_entity_poly.type
_entity_poly.pdbx_seq_one_letter_code
_entity_poly.pdbx_strand_id
1 'polypeptide(L)'
;MSTSPIGSVGSPIGTVGSTSLTSSAAVRAPKQTMDSTVFMDLLVTQLKNQDPSSPMDTNAMINQTTQLSMMEKLTQLATDSAQGLSMQQRAAAAALIGKAVTYLAADGTSAVGTPSSVSYTGSAPTVTIGGASVPLDAITGIATA
;
A
#
# COMPACT_ATOMS: atom_id res chain seq x y z
N MET A 1 -76.60 21.15 -5.18
CA MET A 1 -75.53 20.85 -6.15
C MET A 1 -74.70 19.74 -5.50
N SER A 2 -74.98 18.43 -5.64
CA SER A 2 -75.05 17.57 -6.83
C SER A 2 -73.83 17.73 -7.75
N THR A 3 -72.84 16.84 -7.62
CA THR A 3 -72.37 15.89 -8.65
C THR A 3 -71.12 15.13 -8.16
N SER A 4 -71.24 13.81 -7.94
CA SER A 4 -70.16 12.83 -8.25
C SER A 4 -70.13 12.61 -9.79
N PRO A 5 -69.23 11.83 -10.47
CA PRO A 5 -68.33 10.73 -10.02
C PRO A 5 -66.98 10.53 -10.82
N ILE A 6 -66.26 9.41 -10.57
CA ILE A 6 -65.43 8.56 -11.50
C ILE A 6 -64.23 9.20 -12.26
N GLY A 7 -63.06 8.58 -12.51
CA GLY A 7 -62.54 7.23 -12.35
C GLY A 7 -61.13 7.12 -13.00
N SER A 8 -60.42 6.05 -12.62
CA SER A 8 -59.10 5.60 -13.10
C SER A 8 -58.97 5.46 -14.63
N VAL A 9 -57.86 5.94 -15.23
CA VAL A 9 -57.14 5.29 -16.35
C VAL A 9 -55.67 5.75 -16.41
N GLY A 10 -54.71 4.81 -16.44
CA GLY A 10 -53.47 4.95 -17.22
C GLY A 10 -52.12 4.83 -16.48
N SER A 11 -51.58 3.61 -16.34
CA SER A 11 -50.13 3.35 -16.44
C SER A 11 -49.78 3.09 -17.93
N PRO A 12 -48.51 3.13 -18.43
CA PRO A 12 -47.23 3.02 -17.72
C PRO A 12 -46.10 3.96 -18.23
N ILE A 13 -44.98 4.06 -17.50
CA ILE A 13 -43.62 4.03 -18.07
C ILE A 13 -42.62 3.82 -16.93
N GLY A 14 -41.88 2.71 -17.02
CA GLY A 14 -40.81 2.39 -16.09
C GLY A 14 -39.64 3.32 -16.28
N THR A 15 -39.35 4.14 -15.27
CA THR A 15 -38.03 4.76 -15.13
C THR A 15 -37.08 3.72 -14.57
N VAL A 16 -36.24 3.19 -15.46
CA VAL A 16 -35.04 2.43 -15.13
C VAL A 16 -34.11 3.29 -14.27
N GLY A 17 -34.27 3.21 -12.95
CA GLY A 17 -33.29 3.67 -11.99
C GLY A 17 -32.06 2.79 -12.12
N SER A 18 -31.02 3.31 -12.77
CA SER A 18 -29.71 2.70 -12.91
C SER A 18 -29.13 2.39 -11.53
N THR A 19 -29.29 1.15 -11.08
CA THR A 19 -28.50 0.55 -10.00
C THR A 19 -27.04 0.62 -10.42
N SER A 20 -26.31 1.59 -9.85
CA SER A 20 -24.87 1.65 -9.96
C SER A 20 -24.31 0.42 -9.25
N LEU A 21 -24.08 -0.63 -10.03
CA LEU A 21 -23.28 -1.78 -9.65
C LEU A 21 -21.83 -1.29 -9.59
N THR A 22 -21.45 -0.65 -8.48
CA THR A 22 -20.03 -0.57 -8.14
C THR A 22 -19.59 -1.97 -7.75
N SER A 23 -19.36 -2.78 -8.79
CA SER A 23 -18.47 -3.93 -8.75
C SER A 23 -17.17 -3.40 -8.17
N SER A 24 -16.98 -3.58 -6.87
CA SER A 24 -15.65 -3.61 -6.28
C SER A 24 -14.94 -4.74 -7.00
N ALA A 25 -14.23 -4.40 -8.07
CA ALA A 25 -13.30 -5.29 -8.71
C ALA A 25 -12.33 -5.67 -7.60
N ALA A 26 -12.47 -6.89 -7.07
CA ALA A 26 -11.47 -7.47 -6.21
C ALA A 26 -10.15 -7.29 -6.95
N VAL A 27 -9.28 -6.44 -6.40
CA VAL A 27 -7.91 -6.30 -6.85
C VAL A 27 -7.34 -7.70 -6.73
N ARG A 28 -7.25 -8.40 -7.87
CA ARG A 28 -6.58 -9.68 -7.94
C ARG A 28 -5.13 -9.35 -7.65
N ALA A 29 -4.73 -9.54 -6.40
CA ALA A 29 -3.33 -9.61 -6.05
C ALA A 29 -2.67 -10.57 -7.06
N PRO A 30 -1.57 -10.19 -7.72
CA PRO A 30 -0.85 -11.10 -8.59
C PRO A 30 -0.55 -12.33 -7.75
N LYS A 31 -1.13 -13.46 -8.13
CA LYS A 31 -0.97 -14.74 -7.44
C LYS A 31 0.43 -15.24 -7.83
N GLN A 32 1.44 -14.62 -7.22
CA GLN A 32 2.89 -14.80 -7.42
C GLN A 32 3.35 -16.24 -7.18
N THR A 33 2.47 -17.11 -6.68
CA THR A 33 2.68 -18.55 -6.54
C THR A 33 2.30 -19.35 -7.80
N MET A 34 1.66 -18.75 -8.80
CA MET A 34 1.30 -19.45 -10.06
C MET A 34 2.45 -19.57 -11.06
N ASP A 35 3.39 -18.62 -11.13
CA ASP A 35 4.49 -18.67 -12.13
C ASP A 35 5.44 -19.86 -11.90
N SER A 36 5.71 -20.21 -10.65
CA SER A 36 6.60 -21.33 -10.32
C SER A 36 5.94 -22.70 -10.56
N THR A 37 4.62 -22.82 -10.37
CA THR A 37 3.87 -24.06 -10.67
C THR A 37 3.63 -24.24 -12.17
N VAL A 38 3.39 -23.16 -12.92
CA VAL A 38 3.31 -23.18 -14.39
C VAL A 38 4.66 -23.51 -15.00
N PHE A 39 5.77 -23.04 -14.40
CA PHE A 39 7.14 -23.41 -14.77
C PHE A 39 7.43 -24.90 -14.57
N MET A 40 7.04 -25.49 -13.44
CA MET A 40 7.24 -26.93 -13.19
C MET A 40 6.35 -27.81 -14.08
N ASP A 41 5.12 -27.40 -14.35
CA ASP A 41 4.25 -28.10 -15.30
C ASP A 41 4.79 -28.02 -16.74
N LEU A 42 5.39 -26.89 -17.14
CA LEU A 42 6.06 -26.75 -18.43
C LEU A 42 7.36 -27.57 -18.52
N LEU A 43 8.13 -27.68 -17.42
CA LEU A 43 9.34 -28.50 -17.34
C LEU A 43 9.03 -29.99 -17.52
N VAL A 44 7.95 -30.47 -16.88
CA VAL A 44 7.49 -31.87 -16.98
C VAL A 44 6.86 -32.16 -18.35
N THR A 45 6.19 -31.17 -18.95
CA THR A 45 5.57 -31.32 -20.28
C THR A 45 6.62 -31.36 -21.40
N GLN A 46 7.69 -30.58 -21.30
CA GLN A 46 8.78 -30.56 -22.29
C GLN A 46 9.66 -31.82 -22.26
N LEU A 47 9.88 -32.41 -21.08
CA LEU A 47 10.58 -33.71 -20.93
C LEU A 47 9.84 -34.88 -21.58
N LYS A 48 8.52 -34.76 -21.78
CA LYS A 48 7.67 -35.80 -22.36
C LYS A 48 7.46 -35.68 -23.88
N ASN A 49 7.76 -34.53 -24.50
CA ASN A 49 7.32 -34.25 -25.89
C ASN A 49 8.29 -33.46 -26.79
N GLN A 50 9.51 -33.09 -26.36
CA GLN A 50 10.40 -32.30 -27.23
C GLN A 50 11.27 -33.19 -28.13
N ASP A 51 10.99 -33.13 -29.43
CA ASP A 51 11.95 -33.42 -30.49
C ASP A 51 13.19 -32.50 -30.30
N PRO A 52 14.42 -33.04 -30.35
CA PRO A 52 15.67 -32.37 -29.94
C PRO A 52 16.12 -31.18 -30.81
N SER A 53 15.40 -30.78 -31.85
CA SER A 53 15.94 -29.87 -32.89
C SER A 53 15.81 -28.36 -32.65
N SER A 54 15.12 -27.85 -31.60
CA SER A 54 15.10 -26.39 -31.30
C SER A 54 14.88 -26.00 -29.81
N PRO A 55 15.70 -26.48 -28.86
CA PRO A 55 15.61 -26.11 -27.44
C PRO A 55 16.06 -24.66 -27.09
N MET A 56 16.54 -23.86 -28.05
CA MET A 56 17.16 -22.55 -27.75
C MET A 56 16.15 -21.43 -27.45
N ASP A 57 14.99 -21.40 -28.10
CA ASP A 57 14.07 -20.24 -28.01
C ASP A 57 13.35 -20.19 -26.65
N THR A 58 12.96 -21.37 -26.14
CA THR A 58 12.30 -21.49 -24.83
C THR A 58 13.25 -21.17 -23.68
N ASN A 59 14.51 -21.60 -23.74
CA ASN A 59 15.51 -21.26 -22.71
C ASN A 59 15.82 -19.75 -22.68
N ALA A 60 15.87 -19.08 -23.83
CA ALA A 60 16.08 -17.63 -23.91
C ALA A 60 14.92 -16.84 -23.28
N MET A 61 13.67 -17.23 -23.58
CA MET A 61 12.48 -16.60 -22.98
C MET A 61 12.39 -16.85 -21.46
N ILE A 62 12.75 -18.04 -20.99
CA ILE A 62 12.80 -18.37 -19.56
C ILE A 62 13.84 -17.51 -18.84
N ASN A 63 15.04 -17.36 -19.42
CA ASN A 63 16.09 -16.55 -18.83
C ASN A 63 15.67 -15.08 -18.71
N GLN A 64 15.06 -14.52 -19.76
CA GLN A 64 14.56 -13.15 -19.75
C GLN A 64 13.42 -12.96 -18.73
N THR A 65 12.49 -13.92 -18.65
CA THR A 65 11.37 -13.86 -17.68
C THR A 65 11.88 -13.98 -16.25
N THR A 66 12.78 -14.93 -15.97
CA THR A 66 13.39 -15.12 -14.64
C THR A 66 14.11 -13.86 -14.20
N GLN A 67 14.84 -13.20 -15.10
CA GLN A 67 15.55 -11.97 -14.79
C GLN A 67 14.60 -10.81 -14.48
N LEU A 68 13.48 -10.70 -15.20
CA LEU A 68 12.43 -9.71 -14.91
C LEU A 68 11.71 -10.00 -13.59
N SER A 69 11.32 -11.25 -13.33
CA SER A 69 10.70 -11.66 -12.05
C SER A 69 11.64 -11.44 -10.87
N MET A 70 12.94 -11.67 -11.04
CA MET A 70 13.94 -11.37 -10.01
C MET A 70 14.05 -9.87 -9.76
N MET A 71 14.06 -9.05 -10.81
CA MET A 71 14.06 -7.59 -10.67
C MET A 71 12.81 -7.10 -9.94
N GLU A 72 11.63 -7.59 -10.32
CA GLU A 72 10.36 -7.25 -9.67
C GLU A 72 10.36 -7.66 -8.19
N LYS A 73 10.88 -8.84 -7.86
CA LYS A 73 11.05 -9.27 -6.47
C LYS A 73 12.02 -8.38 -5.68
N LEU A 74 13.11 -7.94 -6.29
CA LEU A 74 14.04 -7.00 -5.66
C LEU A 74 13.38 -5.63 -5.42
N THR A 75 12.61 -5.13 -6.37
CA THR A 75 11.82 -3.90 -6.22
C THR A 75 10.76 -4.04 -5.13
N GLN A 76 10.06 -5.17 -5.08
CA GLN A 76 9.08 -5.46 -4.03
C GLN A 76 9.77 -5.49 -2.65
N LEU A 77 10.90 -6.19 -2.53
CA LEU A 77 11.66 -6.25 -1.29
C LEU A 77 12.13 -4.87 -0.82
N ALA A 78 12.63 -4.04 -1.74
CA ALA A 78 13.03 -2.67 -1.43
C ALA A 78 11.85 -1.83 -0.93
N THR A 79 10.68 -2.00 -1.56
CA THR A 79 9.44 -1.32 -1.16
C THR A 79 8.96 -1.76 0.22
N ASP A 80 8.92 -3.07 0.48
CA ASP A 80 8.53 -3.64 1.77
C ASP A 80 9.49 -3.18 2.88
N SER A 81 10.79 -3.12 2.59
CA SER A 81 11.81 -2.64 3.52
C SER A 81 11.62 -1.17 3.87
N ALA A 82 11.34 -0.31 2.88
CA ALA A 82 11.06 1.10 3.09
C ALA A 82 9.77 1.30 3.92
N GLN A 83 8.74 0.50 3.66
CA GLN A 83 7.49 0.53 4.42
C GLN A 83 7.70 0.09 5.88
N GLY A 84 8.50 -0.97 6.10
CA GLY A 84 8.88 -1.44 7.43
C GLY A 84 9.62 -0.38 8.25
N LEU A 85 10.61 0.26 7.65
CA LEU A 85 11.33 1.39 8.27
C LEU A 85 10.38 2.54 8.61
N SER A 86 9.48 2.89 7.69
CA SER A 86 8.46 3.92 7.93
C SER A 86 7.58 3.56 9.13
N MET A 87 7.06 2.33 9.22
CA MET A 87 6.27 1.87 10.37
C MET A 87 7.06 1.93 11.68
N GLN A 88 8.34 1.54 11.67
CA GLN A 88 9.21 1.63 12.85
C GLN A 88 9.38 3.08 13.30
N GLN A 89 9.63 4.02 12.38
CA GLN A 89 9.70 5.45 12.70
C GLN A 89 8.37 5.98 13.24
N ARG A 90 7.23 5.55 12.68
CA ARG A 90 5.91 5.96 13.19
C ARG A 90 5.68 5.49 14.62
N ALA A 91 6.02 4.24 14.92
CA ALA A 91 5.92 3.67 16.26
C ALA A 91 6.86 4.37 17.24
N ALA A 92 8.10 4.66 16.84
CA ALA A 92 9.05 5.42 17.64
C ALA A 92 8.50 6.81 17.96
N ALA A 93 8.03 7.56 16.95
CA ALA A 93 7.45 8.89 17.13
C ALA A 93 6.22 8.86 18.06
N ALA A 94 5.33 7.86 17.91
CA ALA A 94 4.17 7.70 18.78
C ALA A 94 4.57 7.43 20.24
N ALA A 95 5.64 6.67 20.48
CA ALA A 95 6.14 6.38 21.81
C ALA A 95 6.75 7.60 22.53
N LEU A 96 7.06 8.67 21.80
CA LEU A 96 7.57 9.92 22.36
C LEU A 96 6.48 10.83 22.90
N ILE A 97 5.23 10.66 22.46
CA ILE A 97 4.10 11.47 22.94
C ILE A 97 4.00 11.32 24.46
N GLY A 98 3.97 12.45 25.16
CA GLY A 98 3.89 12.48 26.62
C GLY A 98 5.18 12.14 27.38
N LYS A 99 6.29 11.84 26.70
CA LYS A 99 7.61 11.73 27.33
C LYS A 99 8.38 13.05 27.20
N ALA A 100 9.22 13.38 28.18
CA ALA A 100 10.14 14.49 28.03
C ALA A 100 11.23 14.10 27.02
N VAL A 101 11.41 14.90 25.98
CA VAL A 101 12.45 14.68 24.96
C VAL A 101 13.35 15.89 24.88
N THR A 102 14.63 15.63 24.63
CA THR A 102 15.61 16.66 24.27
C THR A 102 15.68 16.71 22.76
N TYR A 103 15.57 17.90 22.19
CA TYR A 103 15.59 18.12 20.75
C TYR A 103 16.43 19.34 20.38
N LEU A 104 16.93 19.35 19.15
CA LEU A 104 17.58 20.49 18.56
C LEU A 104 16.53 21.42 17.93
N ALA A 105 16.41 22.63 18.46
CA ALA A 105 15.54 23.66 17.91
C ALA A 105 16.13 24.22 16.59
N ALA A 106 15.32 24.94 15.82
CA ALA A 106 15.72 25.50 14.53
C ALA A 106 16.87 26.52 14.62
N ASP A 107 17.12 27.08 15.81
CA ASP A 107 18.22 27.98 16.12
C ASP A 107 19.53 27.25 16.50
N GLY A 108 19.53 25.91 16.49
CA GLY A 108 20.68 25.09 16.87
C GLY A 108 20.86 24.90 18.38
N THR A 109 19.93 25.39 19.19
CA THR A 109 19.98 25.18 20.65
C THR A 109 19.32 23.85 21.04
N SER A 110 19.85 23.19 22.06
CA SER A 110 19.20 22.02 22.64
C SER A 110 18.12 22.48 23.63
N ALA A 111 16.89 22.06 23.40
CA ALA A 111 15.75 22.34 24.26
C ALA A 111 15.11 21.04 24.74
N VAL A 112 14.43 21.11 25.88
CA VAL A 112 13.65 19.99 26.43
C VAL A 112 12.18 20.34 26.36
N GLY A 113 11.36 19.41 25.92
CA GLY A 113 9.92 19.59 25.91
C GLY A 113 9.17 18.27 25.81
N THR A 114 7.85 18.34 26.00
CA THR A 114 6.98 17.18 25.90
C THR A 114 6.19 17.23 24.58
N PRO A 115 6.32 16.22 23.71
CA PRO A 115 5.56 16.17 22.47
C PRO A 115 4.06 16.01 22.73
N SER A 116 3.24 16.85 22.09
CA SER A 116 1.78 16.81 22.20
C SER A 116 1.10 16.03 21.07
N SER A 117 1.72 15.99 19.90
CA SER A 117 1.18 15.29 18.72
C SER A 117 2.28 14.82 17.77
N VAL A 118 1.94 13.89 16.88
CA VAL A 118 2.82 13.39 15.81
C VAL A 118 2.11 13.57 14.47
N SER A 119 2.84 14.02 13.45
CA SER A 119 2.36 14.09 12.07
C SER A 119 3.14 13.11 11.18
N TYR A 120 2.41 12.49 10.25
CA TYR A 120 2.93 11.53 9.27
C TYR A 120 2.70 12.00 7.82
N THR A 121 2.43 13.29 7.61
CA THR A 121 2.08 13.84 6.29
C THR A 121 3.28 13.95 5.34
N GLY A 122 4.51 13.91 5.87
CA GLY A 122 5.76 13.99 5.11
C GLY A 122 6.44 12.64 4.90
N SER A 123 7.63 12.68 4.30
CA SER A 123 8.50 11.50 4.12
C SER A 123 9.04 10.93 5.43
N ALA A 124 9.20 11.77 6.45
CA ALA A 124 9.60 11.39 7.79
C ALA A 124 8.56 11.91 8.82
N PRO A 125 8.34 11.19 9.93
CA PRO A 125 7.47 11.66 11.01
C PRO A 125 8.02 12.94 11.67
N THR A 126 7.12 13.85 12.02
CA THR A 126 7.45 15.02 12.84
C THR A 126 6.65 14.99 14.14
N VAL A 127 7.24 15.51 15.21
CA VAL A 127 6.60 15.67 16.52
C VAL A 127 6.33 17.14 16.79
N THR A 128 5.21 17.47 17.42
CA THR A 128 4.89 18.84 17.82
C THR A 128 5.24 19.03 19.28
N ILE A 129 6.11 19.98 19.59
CA ILE A 129 6.53 20.33 20.96
C ILE A 129 6.23 21.81 21.18
N GLY A 130 5.31 22.14 22.10
CA GLY A 130 4.96 23.54 22.39
C GLY A 130 4.44 24.34 21.18
N GLY A 131 3.87 23.66 20.17
CA GLY A 131 3.42 24.27 18.91
C GLY A 131 4.46 24.32 17.79
N ALA A 132 5.73 24.03 18.07
CA ALA A 132 6.77 23.90 17.06
C ALA A 132 6.82 22.47 16.50
N SER A 133 6.91 22.33 15.17
CA SER A 133 7.09 21.04 14.51
C SER A 133 8.58 20.69 14.42
N VAL A 134 8.97 19.59 15.05
CA VAL A 134 10.35 19.11 15.14
C VAL A 134 10.45 17.75 14.43
N PRO A 135 11.39 17.55 13.49
CA PRO A 135 11.57 16.25 12.84
C PRO A 135 12.09 15.21 13.83
N LEU A 136 11.72 13.94 13.63
CA LEU A 136 12.16 12.84 14.51
C LEU A 136 13.70 12.73 14.61
N ASP A 137 14.41 13.09 13.53
CA ASP A 137 15.88 13.08 13.44
C ASP A 137 16.55 14.14 14.34
N ALA A 138 15.85 15.24 14.65
CA ALA A 138 16.37 16.29 15.53
C ALA A 138 16.24 15.97 17.01
N ILE A 139 15.68 14.82 17.37
CA ILE A 139 15.54 14.38 18.76
C ILE A 139 16.84 13.72 19.20
N THR A 140 17.49 14.32 20.20
CA THR A 140 18.80 13.92 20.68
C THR A 140 18.74 13.05 21.93
N GLY A 141 17.59 12.96 22.60
CA GLY A 141 17.42 12.09 23.76
C GLY A 141 15.99 12.01 24.28
N ILE A 142 15.74 10.98 25.09
CA ILE A 142 14.47 10.76 25.79
C ILE A 142 14.79 10.70 27.29
N ALA A 143 14.13 11.55 28.07
CA ALA A 143 14.20 11.54 29.53
C ALA A 143 12.87 11.05 30.11
N THR A 144 12.93 10.22 31.14
CA THR A 144 11.77 9.97 32.00
C THR A 144 11.64 11.14 32.96
N ALA A 145 10.45 11.75 33.01
CA ALA A 145 10.10 12.71 34.05
C ALA A 145 10.15 12.04 35.44
#